data_AF-A0A395UUW9-F1
#
_entry.id   AF-A0A395UUW9-F1
#
_cell.length_a   1.000
_cell.length_b   1.000
_cell.length_c   1.000
_cell.angle_alpha   90.00
_cell.angle_beta   90.00
_cell.angle_gamma   90.00
#
_symmetry.space_group_name_H-M   'P 1'
#
loop_
_entity.id
_entity.type
_entity.pdbx_description
1 polymer ?
#
loop_
_entity_poly.entity_id
_entity_poly.type
_entity_poly.pdbx_seq_one_letter_code
_entity_poly.pdbx_strand_id
1 'polypeptide(L)'
;MRNMKPPISGIKYILYKSKVVFEKYSFSEKELNDFNIEQIDNNDLLELHMFDEQKEYRVVKSRRKGREEFLFSDIDTPHDDVYIEEVLLINKQNADILENLSETVKIVNYLSYDDDDILHINAYRLQEVK
;
A
#
# COMPACT_ATOMS: atom_id res chain seq x y z
N MET A 1 -11.72 8.52 16.04
CA MET A 1 -10.83 8.51 14.86
C MET A 1 -10.27 7.10 14.75
N ARG A 2 -10.43 6.41 13.61
CA ARG A 2 -9.76 5.10 13.42
C ARG A 2 -8.24 5.37 13.48
N ASN A 3 -7.54 4.71 14.39
CA ASN A 3 -6.07 4.71 14.42
C ASN A 3 -5.57 3.93 13.19
N MET A 4 -5.48 4.60 12.04
CA MET A 4 -4.89 4.04 10.84
C MET A 4 -3.37 4.09 10.99
N LYS A 5 -2.76 2.93 11.19
CA LYS A 5 -1.30 2.80 11.31
C LYS A 5 -0.80 1.80 10.27
N PRO A 6 0.38 2.04 9.68
CA PRO A 6 1.01 1.06 8.80
C PRO A 6 1.29 -0.26 9.56
N PRO A 7 1.57 -1.34 8.84
CA PRO A 7 2.23 -2.49 9.44
C PRO A 7 3.56 -2.10 10.09
N ILE A 8 3.98 -2.85 11.12
CA ILE A 8 5.20 -2.54 11.88
C ILE A 8 6.45 -2.66 11.00
N SER A 9 6.43 -3.57 10.03
CA SER A 9 7.49 -3.80 9.06
C SER A 9 6.88 -4.26 7.75
N GLY A 10 7.59 -4.05 6.64
CA GLY A 10 7.17 -4.54 5.34
C GLY A 10 7.89 -3.78 4.22
N ILE A 11 7.17 -3.50 3.16
CA ILE A 11 7.65 -2.72 2.01
C ILE A 11 6.93 -1.38 1.99
N LYS A 12 7.69 -0.31 1.71
CA LYS A 12 7.10 0.99 1.38
C LYS A 12 7.34 1.32 -0.10
N TYR A 13 6.27 1.69 -0.77
CA TYR A 13 6.28 2.28 -2.10
C TYR A 13 5.77 3.71 -1.98
N ILE A 14 6.61 4.68 -2.31
CA ILE A 14 6.28 6.10 -2.21
C ILE A 14 6.48 6.76 -3.56
N LEU A 15 5.42 7.34 -4.09
CA LEU A 15 5.45 8.18 -5.27
C LEU A 15 5.49 9.64 -4.83
N TYR A 16 6.62 10.28 -5.05
CA TYR A 16 6.75 11.74 -5.00
C TYR A 16 6.69 12.31 -6.41
N LYS A 17 6.41 13.62 -6.55
CA LYS A 17 6.49 14.31 -7.84
C LYS A 17 7.84 14.19 -8.52
N SER A 18 8.92 14.08 -7.74
CA SER A 18 10.31 14.11 -8.21
C SER A 18 10.99 12.75 -8.23
N LYS A 19 10.46 11.75 -7.53
CA LYS A 19 11.09 10.44 -7.38
C LYS A 19 10.11 9.36 -6.93
N VAL A 20 10.54 8.11 -7.10
CA VAL A 20 9.88 6.93 -6.53
C VAL A 20 10.82 6.32 -5.49
N VAL A 21 10.29 5.91 -4.34
CA VAL A 21 11.01 5.16 -3.31
C VAL A 21 10.37 3.80 -3.17
N PHE A 22 11.16 2.73 -3.26
CA PHE A 22 10.70 1.35 -3.07
C PHE A 22 11.73 0.57 -2.24
N GLU A 23 11.45 0.37 -0.95
CA GLU A 23 12.40 -0.25 -0.02
C GLU A 23 11.70 -0.94 1.15
N LYS A 24 12.41 -1.83 1.84
CA LYS A 24 11.93 -2.40 3.11
C LYS A 24 11.95 -1.34 4.20
N TYR A 25 11.02 -1.47 5.15
CA TYR A 25 11.01 -0.66 6.36
C TYR A 25 10.70 -1.54 7.58
N SER A 26 11.10 -1.04 8.75
CA SER A 26 10.75 -1.62 10.04
C SER A 26 10.71 -0.50 11.07
N PHE A 27 9.63 -0.44 11.83
CA PHE A 27 9.44 0.47 12.96
C PHE A 27 9.63 -0.28 14.27
N SER A 28 10.24 0.37 15.25
CA SER A 28 10.04 0.04 16.66
C SER A 28 8.60 0.35 17.08
N GLU A 29 8.15 -0.24 18.19
CA GLU A 29 6.82 0.07 18.75
C GLU A 29 6.63 1.57 19.03
N LYS A 30 7.70 2.25 19.46
CA LYS A 30 7.68 3.70 19.69
C LYS A 30 7.48 4.46 18.38
N GLU A 31 8.25 4.15 17.34
CA GLU A 31 8.12 4.80 16.03
C GLU A 31 6.73 4.57 15.42
N LEU A 32 6.18 3.36 15.55
CA LEU A 32 4.82 3.06 15.11
C LEU A 32 3.76 3.84 15.91
N ASN A 33 4.01 4.10 17.19
CA ASN A 33 3.12 4.89 18.03
C ASN A 33 3.18 6.38 17.73
N ASP A 34 4.37 6.88 17.41
CA ASP A 34 4.63 8.28 17.04
C ASP A 34 4.42 8.54 15.53
N PHE A 35 4.03 7.52 14.76
CA PHE A 35 3.84 7.60 13.31
C PHE A 35 2.84 8.69 12.96
N ASN A 36 3.28 9.62 12.12
CA ASN A 36 2.45 10.67 11.57
C ASN A 36 2.83 10.89 10.10
N ILE A 37 1.84 10.83 9.21
CA ILE A 37 2.02 11.01 7.77
C ILE A 37 2.66 12.36 7.41
N GLU A 38 2.48 13.41 8.22
CA GLU A 38 3.13 14.71 8.02
C GLU A 38 4.68 14.63 8.08
N GLN A 39 5.23 13.59 8.72
CA GLN A 39 6.69 13.36 8.72
C GLN A 39 7.20 12.85 7.36
N ILE A 40 6.31 12.31 6.52
CA ILE A 40 6.61 11.77 5.18
C ILE A 40 6.16 12.74 4.07
N ASP A 41 5.03 13.42 4.24
CA ASP A 41 4.52 14.40 3.27
C ASP A 41 5.29 15.73 3.34
N ASN A 42 6.27 15.87 2.46
CA ASN A 42 7.06 17.10 2.28
C ASN A 42 6.46 18.05 1.21
N ASN A 43 5.14 18.04 1.00
CA ASN A 43 4.40 18.73 -0.07
C ASN A 43 4.57 18.19 -1.50
N ASP A 44 5.42 17.18 -1.68
CA ASP A 44 5.64 16.51 -2.96
C ASP A 44 5.16 15.06 -2.99
N LEU A 45 4.58 14.57 -1.88
CA LEU A 45 3.95 13.26 -1.83
C LEU A 45 2.72 13.23 -2.76
N LEU A 46 2.68 12.23 -3.64
CA LEU A 46 1.52 11.90 -4.47
C LEU A 46 0.80 10.69 -3.90
N GLU A 47 1.53 9.59 -3.66
CA GLU A 47 0.98 8.34 -3.13
C GLU A 47 1.98 7.66 -2.18
N LEU A 48 1.48 7.04 -1.12
CA LEU A 48 2.23 6.21 -0.19
C LEU A 48 1.50 4.89 -0.03
N HIS A 49 2.25 3.80 -0.11
CA HIS A 49 1.80 2.46 0.21
C HIS A 49 2.80 1.87 1.20
N MET A 50 2.33 1.42 2.36
CA MET A 50 3.12 0.70 3.35
C MET A 50 2.40 -0.60 3.65
N PHE A 51 2.98 -1.72 3.23
CA PHE A 51 2.27 -3.00 3.20
C PHE A 51 3.16 -4.16 3.62
N ASP A 52 2.51 -5.18 4.18
CA ASP A 52 3.09 -6.48 4.50
C ASP A 52 2.22 -7.61 3.89
N GLU A 53 2.33 -8.82 4.42
CA GLU A 53 1.50 -9.95 3.98
C GLU A 53 0.01 -9.76 4.29
N GLN A 54 -0.34 -8.99 5.32
CA GLN A 54 -1.66 -8.98 5.95
C GLN A 54 -2.46 -7.71 5.66
N LYS A 55 -1.79 -6.56 5.56
CA LYS A 55 -2.47 -5.26 5.43
C LYS A 55 -1.64 -4.23 4.68
N GLU A 56 -2.33 -3.21 4.20
CA GLU A 56 -1.74 -2.03 3.56
C GLU A 56 -2.30 -0.76 4.20
N TYR A 57 -1.41 0.14 4.61
CA TYR A 57 -1.73 1.53 4.84
C TYR A 57 -1.41 2.35 3.58
N ARG A 58 -2.43 3.02 3.04
CA ARG A 58 -2.33 3.79 1.80
C ARG A 58 -2.69 5.24 2.03
N VAL A 59 -1.94 6.14 1.40
CA VAL A 59 -2.27 7.56 1.32
C VAL A 59 -2.25 7.99 -0.12
N VAL A 60 -3.30 8.69 -0.56
CA VAL A 60 -3.41 9.23 -1.92
C VAL A 60 -3.70 10.72 -1.83
N LYS A 61 -2.90 11.53 -2.54
CA LYS A 61 -3.08 12.98 -2.64
C LYS A 61 -3.77 13.33 -3.95
N SER A 62 -5.05 13.66 -3.87
CA SER A 62 -5.87 14.11 -4.99
C SER A 62 -6.02 15.62 -5.00
N ARG A 63 -5.91 16.25 -6.18
CA ARG A 63 -6.18 17.68 -6.35
C ARG A 63 -7.59 18.11 -5.92
N ARG A 64 -8.57 17.20 -5.99
CA ARG A 64 -9.99 17.50 -5.69
C ARG A 64 -10.35 17.30 -4.23
N LYS A 65 -9.78 16.27 -3.59
CA LYS A 65 -10.16 15.83 -2.24
C LYS A 65 -9.08 16.08 -1.18
N GLY A 66 -7.91 16.58 -1.57
CA GLY A 66 -6.78 16.73 -0.66
C GLY A 66 -6.11 15.37 -0.42
N ARG A 67 -5.90 15.00 0.85
CA ARG A 67 -5.30 13.73 1.25
C ARG A 67 -6.36 12.76 1.73
N GLU A 68 -6.37 11.55 1.18
CA GLU A 68 -7.19 10.43 1.64
C GLU A 68 -6.27 9.34 2.21
N GLU A 69 -6.64 8.78 3.36
CA GLU A 69 -5.91 7.72 4.06
C GLU A 69 -6.78 6.47 4.18
N PHE A 70 -6.18 5.31 3.94
CA PHE A 70 -6.86 4.02 3.92
C PHE A 70 -6.05 2.97 4.67
N LEU A 71 -6.77 2.00 5.24
CA LEU A 71 -6.20 0.79 5.77
C LEU A 71 -6.97 -0.38 5.15
N PHE A 72 -6.29 -1.17 4.34
CA PHE A 72 -6.84 -2.37 3.70
C PHE A 72 -6.30 -3.62 4.38
N SER A 73 -7.18 -4.56 4.64
CA SER A 73 -6.85 -5.91 5.11
C SER A 73 -7.92 -6.87 4.59
N ASP A 74 -7.60 -8.16 4.54
CA ASP A 74 -8.58 -9.19 4.12
C ASP A 74 -9.74 -9.32 5.13
N ILE A 75 -9.58 -8.80 6.34
CA ILE A 75 -10.62 -8.87 7.39
C ILE A 75 -11.54 -7.65 7.33
N ASP A 76 -10.99 -6.47 7.05
CA ASP A 76 -11.72 -5.20 7.17
C ASP A 76 -12.32 -4.71 5.85
N THR A 77 -11.93 -5.31 4.72
CA THR A 77 -12.40 -4.91 3.39
C THR A 77 -13.58 -5.79 2.97
N PRO A 78 -14.79 -5.25 2.75
CA PRO A 78 -15.93 -6.06 2.32
C PRO A 78 -15.70 -6.67 0.92
N HIS A 79 -15.85 -7.99 0.82
CA HIS A 79 -15.72 -8.75 -0.42
C HIS A 79 -16.40 -10.12 -0.29
N ASP A 80 -16.79 -10.69 -1.43
CA ASP A 80 -17.28 -12.06 -1.57
C ASP A 80 -16.14 -13.00 -1.98
N ASP A 81 -15.17 -12.49 -2.77
CA ASP A 81 -14.04 -13.25 -3.29
C ASP A 81 -12.80 -12.37 -3.48
N VAL A 82 -11.65 -13.00 -3.73
CA VAL A 82 -10.36 -12.36 -3.94
C VAL A 82 -9.68 -12.88 -5.21
N TYR A 83 -9.22 -11.96 -6.04
CA TYR A 83 -8.34 -12.27 -7.18
C TYR A 83 -6.94 -11.72 -6.96
N ILE A 84 -5.93 -12.61 -6.98
CA ILE A 84 -4.53 -12.24 -6.72
C ILE A 84 -3.73 -12.29 -8.02
N GLU A 85 -3.11 -11.15 -8.35
CA GLU A 85 -2.13 -11.04 -9.43
C GLU A 85 -0.73 -10.89 -8.85
N GLU A 86 0.27 -11.48 -9.50
CA GLU A 86 1.68 -11.25 -9.17
C GLU A 86 2.34 -10.46 -10.30
N VAL A 87 2.87 -9.27 -9.98
CA VAL A 87 3.34 -8.29 -10.97
C VAL A 87 4.84 -8.07 -10.82
N LEU A 88 5.57 -8.16 -11.93
CA LEU A 88 7.01 -7.87 -12.00
C LEU A 88 7.30 -6.38 -11.82
N LEU A 89 8.29 -6.07 -11.00
CA LEU A 89 8.80 -4.73 -10.80
C LEU A 89 9.77 -4.37 -11.94
N ILE A 90 9.25 -3.69 -12.97
CA ILE A 90 10.01 -3.30 -14.18
C ILE A 90 10.95 -2.13 -13.86
N ASN A 91 12.10 -2.40 -13.25
CA ASN A 91 13.37 -1.64 -13.34
C ASN A 91 14.29 -1.94 -12.15
N LYS A 92 14.92 -3.11 -12.13
CA LYS A 92 16.03 -3.39 -11.20
C LYS A 92 17.26 -2.49 -11.40
N GLN A 93 17.36 -1.81 -12.54
CA GLN A 93 18.55 -1.02 -12.91
C GLN A 93 18.46 0.47 -12.56
N ASN A 94 17.27 1.01 -12.27
CA ASN A 94 17.05 2.46 -12.06
C ASN A 94 16.46 2.82 -10.69
N ALA A 95 16.12 1.83 -9.87
CA ALA A 95 15.78 2.06 -8.48
C ALA A 95 16.99 1.62 -7.65
N ASP A 96 17.32 2.39 -6.61
CA ASP A 96 18.24 1.98 -5.54
C ASP A 96 17.62 0.81 -4.75
N ILE A 97 17.34 -0.30 -5.43
CA ILE A 97 16.73 -1.50 -4.85
C ILE A 97 17.84 -2.19 -4.06
N LEU A 98 17.79 -1.97 -2.74
CA LEU A 98 18.55 -2.72 -1.74
C LEU A 98 18.46 -4.22 -2.06
N GLU A 99 19.59 -4.93 -1.96
CA GLU A 99 19.87 -6.31 -2.42
C GLU A 99 18.92 -7.44 -1.94
N ASN A 100 17.78 -7.17 -1.31
CA ASN A 100 16.93 -8.18 -0.65
C ASN A 100 15.41 -8.02 -0.85
N LEU A 101 14.96 -7.31 -1.89
CA LEU A 101 13.54 -7.23 -2.27
C LEU A 101 13.17 -8.27 -3.33
N SER A 102 11.94 -8.81 -3.26
CA SER A 102 11.38 -9.65 -4.32
C SER A 102 11.33 -8.90 -5.65
N GLU A 103 11.42 -9.62 -6.76
CA GLU A 103 11.23 -9.05 -8.10
C GLU A 103 9.77 -8.73 -8.41
N THR A 104 8.85 -9.18 -7.55
CA THR A 104 7.42 -9.09 -7.73
C THR A 104 6.72 -8.50 -6.51
N VAL A 105 5.53 -7.96 -6.75
CA VAL A 105 4.54 -7.63 -5.71
C VAL A 105 3.24 -8.33 -6.05
N LYS A 106 2.48 -8.73 -5.02
CA LYS A 106 1.12 -9.25 -5.22
C LYS A 106 0.11 -8.10 -5.13
N ILE A 107 -0.86 -8.12 -6.04
CA ILE A 107 -2.04 -7.26 -6.01
C ILE A 107 -3.22 -8.14 -5.63
N VAL A 108 -3.82 -7.87 -4.48
CA VAL A 108 -4.97 -8.58 -3.94
C VAL A 108 -6.21 -7.75 -4.25
N ASN A 109 -7.00 -8.16 -5.23
CA ASN A 109 -8.23 -7.48 -5.63
C ASN A 109 -9.42 -8.05 -4.85
N TYR A 110 -10.19 -7.18 -4.22
CA TYR A 110 -11.37 -7.52 -3.45
C TYR A 110 -12.61 -7.39 -4.33
N LEU A 111 -13.31 -8.50 -4.53
CA LEU A 111 -14.40 -8.64 -5.48
C LEU A 111 -15.74 -8.80 -4.76
N SER A 112 -16.80 -8.23 -5.32
CA SER A 112 -18.18 -8.57 -4.94
C SER A 112 -19.10 -8.63 -6.15
N TYR A 113 -20.26 -9.23 -5.97
CA TYR A 113 -21.28 -9.35 -7.00
C TYR A 113 -22.56 -8.65 -6.54
N ASP A 114 -23.23 -7.94 -7.46
CA ASP A 114 -24.57 -7.41 -7.17
C ASP A 114 -25.67 -8.44 -7.47
N ASP A 115 -26.93 -8.05 -7.28
CA ASP A 115 -28.09 -8.93 -7.45
C ASP A 115 -28.26 -9.45 -8.90
N ASP A 116 -27.61 -8.81 -9.88
CA ASP A 116 -27.62 -9.21 -11.29
C ASP A 116 -26.36 -10.02 -11.68
N ASP A 117 -25.61 -10.52 -10.69
CA ASP A 117 -24.33 -11.24 -10.84
C ASP A 117 -23.23 -10.41 -11.55
N ILE A 118 -23.31 -9.08 -11.52
CA ILE A 118 -22.30 -8.21 -12.11
C ILE A 118 -21.13 -8.05 -11.14
N LEU A 119 -19.92 -8.31 -11.63
CA LEU A 119 -18.68 -8.19 -10.87
C LEU A 119 -18.30 -6.72 -10.60
N HIS A 120 -18.00 -6.43 -9.33
CA HIS A 120 -17.43 -5.16 -8.87
C HIS A 120 -16.08 -5.39 -8.19
N ILE A 121 -15.11 -4.52 -8.47
CA ILE A 121 -13.85 -4.46 -7.72
C ILE A 121 -14.01 -3.38 -6.65
N ASN A 122 -14.15 -3.80 -5.40
CA ASN A 122 -14.40 -2.90 -4.27
C ASN A 122 -13.14 -2.12 -3.88
N ALA A 123 -12.01 -2.80 -3.91
CA ALA A 123 -10.70 -2.28 -3.57
C ALA A 123 -9.61 -3.23 -4.06
N TYR A 124 -8.36 -2.81 -3.90
CA TYR A 124 -7.21 -3.69 -4.00
C TYR A 124 -6.20 -3.34 -2.92
N ARG A 125 -5.36 -4.29 -2.53
CA ARG A 125 -4.16 -4.01 -1.73
C ARG A 125 -2.89 -4.57 -2.35
N LEU A 126 -1.78 -3.92 -2.05
CA LEU A 126 -0.45 -4.46 -2.29
C LEU A 126 -0.06 -5.44 -1.18
N GLN A 127 0.63 -6.51 -1.55
CA GLN A 127 1.09 -7.54 -0.63
C GLN A 127 2.57 -7.91 -0.92
N GLU A 128 3.37 -8.00 0.14
CA GLU A 128 4.76 -8.47 0.06
C GLU A 128 4.82 -9.93 -0.41
N VAL A 129 5.82 -10.24 -1.25
CA VAL A 129 6.19 -11.60 -1.65
C VAL A 129 7.50 -11.96 -0.93
N LYS A 130 7.49 -13.04 -0.15
CA LYS A 130 8.66 -13.57 0.57
C LYS A 130 9.32 -14.73 -0.16
#